data_AF-A0A7Y5A2Z3-F1
#
_entry.id   AF-A0A7Y5A2Z3-F1
#
_cell.length_a   1.000
_cell.length_b   1.000
_cell.length_c   1.000
_cell.angle_alpha   90.00
_cell.angle_beta   90.00
_cell.angle_gamma   90.00
#
_symmetry.space_group_name_H-M   'P 1'
#
loop_
_entity.id
_entity.type
_entity.pdbx_description
1 polymer ?
#
loop_
_entity_poly.entity_id
_entity_poly.type
_entity_poly.pdbx_seq_one_letter_code
_entity_poly.pdbx_strand_id
1 'polypeptide(L)'
;MKTSTNLIIITLITLFILTGCITENKAVLNSFKSGKSTVLVCPVLILTSKTSTYDSITSQRIADYLNQKNYAEADVTTLCPPPNNKWRHNEARMLTESSELFASYVKQQKLPDNTFVLYPEFYKGGPDDIIIAVHYLLINNKGGIAMRGLINSHWPEFKQVKPRTTADCVVVFINGFENKMTK
;
A
#
# COMPACT_ATOMS: atom_id res chain seq x y z
N MET A 1 -14.34 44.51 50.90
CA MET A 1 -14.81 43.35 50.12
C MET A 1 -13.94 43.20 48.89
N LYS A 2 -13.13 42.13 48.84
CA LYS A 2 -12.40 41.69 47.64
C LYS A 2 -13.19 40.50 47.09
N THR A 3 -13.66 40.57 45.85
CA THR A 3 -14.18 39.41 45.14
C THR A 3 -13.46 39.31 43.80
N SER A 4 -12.84 38.16 43.65
CA SER A 4 -11.81 37.77 42.71
C SER A 4 -12.35 37.42 41.34
N THR A 5 -11.54 37.78 40.35
CA THR A 5 -11.57 37.43 38.94
C THR A 5 -11.55 35.91 38.73
N ASN A 6 -12.46 35.38 37.92
CA ASN A 6 -12.34 34.04 37.35
C ASN A 6 -12.32 34.17 35.82
N LEU A 7 -11.12 34.16 35.26
CA LEU A 7 -10.88 34.10 33.82
C LEU A 7 -10.78 32.62 33.43
N ILE A 8 -11.82 32.10 32.77
CA ILE A 8 -11.83 30.75 32.21
C ILE A 8 -10.98 30.78 30.94
N ILE A 9 -9.78 30.18 30.98
CA ILE A 9 -8.95 29.96 29.81
C ILE A 9 -9.44 28.68 29.12
N ILE A 10 -10.21 28.83 28.05
CA ILE A 10 -10.55 27.75 27.14
C ILE A 10 -9.35 27.52 26.23
N THR A 11 -8.54 26.50 26.52
CA THR A 11 -7.44 26.08 25.66
C THR A 11 -8.02 25.37 24.43
N LEU A 12 -8.15 26.12 23.33
CA LEU A 12 -8.51 25.60 22.02
C LEU A 12 -7.36 24.73 21.50
N ILE A 13 -7.47 23.41 21.59
CA ILE A 13 -6.54 22.47 20.97
C ILE A 13 -6.84 22.47 19.46
N THR A 14 -6.10 23.27 18.70
CA THR A 14 -6.16 23.28 17.24
C THR A 14 -5.51 21.99 16.71
N LEU A 15 -6.34 21.02 16.34
CA LEU A 15 -5.91 19.81 15.65
C LEU A 15 -5.49 20.18 14.22
N PHE A 16 -4.21 20.51 14.02
CA PHE A 16 -3.61 20.63 12.69
C PHE A 16 -3.57 19.24 12.04
N ILE A 17 -4.59 18.92 11.25
CA ILE A 17 -4.52 17.82 10.29
C ILE A 17 -3.62 18.32 9.15
N LEU A 18 -2.31 18.12 9.31
CA LEU A 18 -1.36 18.26 8.22
C LEU A 18 -1.73 17.19 7.18
N THR A 19 -2.55 17.55 6.19
CA THR A 19 -2.75 16.75 4.97
C THR A 19 -1.50 16.87 4.11
N GLY A 20 -0.39 16.30 4.60
CA GLY A 20 0.79 16.11 3.80
C GLY A 20 0.48 15.07 2.74
N CYS A 21 0.63 15.42 1.46
CA CYS A 21 0.63 14.43 0.39
C CYS A 21 1.60 13.30 0.77
N ILE A 22 1.09 12.09 0.97
CA ILE A 22 1.95 10.97 1.33
C ILE A 22 2.78 10.57 0.11
N THR A 23 4.08 10.88 0.16
CA THR A 23 5.07 10.56 -0.86
C THR A 23 5.99 9.43 -0.40
N GLU A 24 6.68 8.82 -1.36
CA GLU A 24 7.73 7.83 -1.06
C GLU A 24 8.87 8.48 -0.26
N ASN A 25 9.30 7.83 0.81
CA ASN A 25 10.41 8.26 1.64
C ASN A 25 11.67 7.47 1.28
N LYS A 26 12.64 8.15 0.66
CA LYS A 26 13.91 7.54 0.22
C LYS A 26 14.70 6.88 1.36
N ALA A 27 14.68 7.44 2.57
CA ALA A 27 15.39 6.84 3.71
C ALA A 27 14.73 5.51 4.11
N VAL A 28 13.40 5.44 4.07
CA VAL A 28 12.65 4.22 4.35
C VAL A 28 12.89 3.16 3.26
N LEU A 29 12.92 3.57 1.98
CA LEU A 29 13.30 2.69 0.88
C LEU A 29 14.73 2.17 1.00
N ASN A 30 15.69 3.02 1.32
CA ASN A 30 17.10 2.61 1.49
C ASN A 30 17.25 1.66 2.68
N SER A 31 16.49 1.86 3.76
CA SER A 31 16.45 0.93 4.89
C SER A 31 15.94 -0.44 4.45
N PHE A 32 14.88 -0.50 3.64
CA PHE A 32 14.40 -1.74 3.04
C PHE A 32 15.47 -2.42 2.16
N LYS A 33 16.08 -1.67 1.24
CA LYS A 33 17.11 -2.17 0.31
C LYS A 33 18.38 -2.67 1.00
N SER A 34 18.60 -2.34 2.28
CA SER A 34 19.76 -2.82 3.05
C SER A 34 19.70 -4.31 3.41
N GLY A 35 18.57 -4.99 3.14
CA GLY A 35 18.48 -6.45 3.16
C GLY A 35 18.36 -7.10 4.54
N LYS A 36 17.86 -6.35 5.54
CA LYS A 36 17.67 -6.83 6.93
C LYS A 36 16.23 -6.77 7.41
N SER A 37 15.28 -6.76 6.48
CA SER A 37 13.87 -6.52 6.78
C SER A 37 13.06 -7.79 6.67
N THR A 38 12.08 -7.92 7.56
CA THR A 38 10.96 -8.86 7.39
C THR A 38 9.85 -8.15 6.60
N VAL A 39 9.21 -8.84 5.67
CA VAL A 39 8.07 -8.32 4.91
C VAL A 39 6.85 -9.18 5.17
N LEU A 40 5.80 -8.56 5.69
CA LEU A 40 4.47 -9.16 5.79
C LEU A 40 3.69 -8.80 4.52
N VAL A 41 3.46 -9.79 3.66
CA VAL A 41 2.66 -9.62 2.43
C VAL A 41 1.19 -9.81 2.78
N CYS A 42 0.41 -8.74 2.74
CA CYS A 42 -1.04 -8.82 2.93
C CYS A 42 -1.67 -9.71 1.84
N PRO A 43 -2.82 -10.35 2.11
CA PRO A 43 -3.65 -10.95 1.07
C PRO A 43 -3.91 -9.92 -0.04
N VAL A 44 -3.79 -10.32 -1.30
CA VAL A 44 -3.98 -9.41 -2.44
C VAL A 44 -5.42 -8.94 -2.42
N LEU A 45 -5.64 -7.63 -2.37
CA LEU A 45 -6.98 -7.08 -2.55
C LEU A 45 -7.34 -7.14 -4.03
N ILE A 46 -8.39 -7.88 -4.36
CA ILE A 46 -9.08 -7.79 -5.65
C ILE A 46 -10.27 -6.84 -5.47
N LEU A 47 -10.18 -5.66 -6.07
CA LEU A 47 -11.24 -4.67 -6.05
C LEU A 47 -11.94 -4.60 -7.41
N THR A 48 -13.24 -4.83 -7.41
CA THR A 48 -14.12 -4.65 -8.56
C THR A 48 -14.98 -3.40 -8.38
N SER A 49 -15.81 -3.07 -9.37
CA SER A 49 -16.82 -2.00 -9.21
C SER A 49 -17.91 -2.33 -8.16
N LYS A 50 -18.04 -3.61 -7.75
CA LYS A 50 -19.13 -4.10 -6.90
C LYS A 50 -18.66 -4.68 -5.57
N THR A 51 -17.45 -5.23 -5.52
CA THR A 51 -16.96 -6.03 -4.40
C THR A 51 -15.48 -5.81 -4.15
N SER A 52 -15.06 -6.07 -2.91
CA SER A 52 -13.66 -6.21 -2.50
C SER A 52 -13.46 -7.60 -1.88
N THR A 53 -12.43 -8.31 -2.32
CA THR A 53 -12.10 -9.66 -1.83
C THR A 53 -10.60 -9.80 -1.63
N TYR A 54 -10.18 -10.64 -0.68
CA TYR A 54 -8.78 -10.87 -0.38
C TYR A 54 -8.34 -12.26 -0.85
N ASP A 55 -7.20 -12.33 -1.53
CA ASP A 55 -6.63 -13.56 -2.08
C ASP A 55 -5.22 -13.81 -1.52
N SER A 56 -5.14 -14.68 -0.52
CA SER A 56 -3.87 -15.09 0.10
C SER A 56 -3.03 -16.04 -0.78
N ILE A 57 -3.66 -16.79 -1.69
CA ILE A 57 -2.93 -17.73 -2.57
C ILE A 57 -2.04 -16.93 -3.53
N THR A 58 -2.59 -15.84 -4.08
CA THR A 58 -1.83 -14.93 -4.94
C THR A 58 -0.72 -14.22 -4.15
N SER A 59 -0.95 -13.85 -2.90
CA SER A 59 0.10 -13.24 -2.05
C SER A 59 1.29 -14.14 -1.80
N GLN A 60 1.07 -15.46 -1.72
CA GLN A 60 2.18 -16.41 -1.54
C GLN A 60 3.18 -16.31 -2.68
N ARG A 61 2.71 -16.17 -3.93
CA ARG A 61 3.60 -16.01 -5.10
C ARG A 61 4.44 -14.74 -5.02
N ILE A 62 3.90 -13.69 -4.43
CA ILE A 62 4.62 -12.42 -4.21
C ILE A 62 5.66 -12.60 -3.09
N ALA A 63 5.30 -13.25 -1.98
CA ALA A 63 6.24 -13.54 -0.89
C ALA A 63 7.41 -14.44 -1.38
N ASP A 64 7.09 -15.52 -2.09
CA ASP A 64 8.07 -16.43 -2.69
C ASP A 64 9.05 -15.70 -3.60
N TYR A 65 8.54 -14.76 -4.41
CA TYR A 65 9.37 -13.93 -5.27
C TYR A 65 10.35 -13.07 -4.48
N LEU A 66 9.88 -12.37 -3.43
CA LEU A 66 10.73 -11.53 -2.58
C LEU A 66 11.84 -12.35 -1.90
N ASN A 67 11.49 -13.56 -1.41
CA ASN A 67 12.44 -14.50 -0.82
C ASN A 67 13.45 -14.99 -1.86
N GLN A 68 12.99 -15.43 -3.04
CA GLN A 68 13.86 -15.91 -4.12
C GLN A 68 14.88 -14.86 -4.56
N LYS A 69 14.49 -13.58 -4.55
CA LYS A 69 15.37 -12.45 -4.88
C LYS A 69 16.23 -11.97 -3.71
N ASN A 70 16.06 -12.56 -2.52
CA ASN A 70 16.72 -12.15 -1.29
C ASN A 70 16.52 -10.66 -0.95
N TYR A 71 15.34 -10.10 -1.24
CA TYR A 71 15.04 -8.71 -0.86
C TYR A 71 14.67 -8.57 0.61
N ALA A 72 14.06 -9.61 1.18
CA ALA A 72 13.59 -9.67 2.56
C ALA A 72 13.30 -11.13 2.94
N GLU A 73 13.13 -11.36 4.24
CA GLU A 73 12.40 -12.53 4.74
C GLU A 73 10.89 -12.22 4.65
N ALA A 74 10.21 -12.81 3.67
CA ALA A 74 8.84 -12.47 3.32
C ALA A 74 7.87 -13.61 3.64
N ASP A 75 6.77 -13.27 4.34
CA ASP A 75 5.70 -14.20 4.67
C ASP A 75 4.33 -13.58 4.39
N VAL A 76 3.37 -14.43 4.04
CA VAL A 76 1.97 -14.00 3.91
C VAL A 76 1.37 -13.79 5.29
N THR A 77 0.73 -12.65 5.51
CA THR A 77 0.05 -12.33 6.77
C THR A 77 -1.47 -12.47 6.64
N THR A 78 -2.15 -12.49 7.77
CA THR A 78 -3.61 -12.42 7.87
C THR A 78 -4.13 -10.98 8.04
N LEU A 79 -3.23 -9.99 8.01
CA LEU A 79 -3.62 -8.58 8.03
C LEU A 79 -4.38 -8.23 6.74
N CYS A 80 -5.61 -7.73 6.90
CA CYS A 80 -6.47 -7.29 5.80
C CYS A 80 -6.75 -5.79 5.97
N PRO A 81 -5.90 -4.89 5.44
CA PRO A 81 -6.13 -3.45 5.49
C PRO A 81 -7.45 -3.07 4.83
N PRO A 82 -8.25 -2.15 5.38
CA PRO A 82 -9.55 -1.81 4.83
C PRO A 82 -9.47 -1.37 3.36
N PRO A 83 -10.34 -1.89 2.47
CA PRO A 83 -10.27 -1.59 1.04
C PRO A 83 -10.72 -0.16 0.74
N ASN A 84 -10.12 0.46 -0.28
CA ASN A 84 -10.62 1.73 -0.81
C ASN A 84 -11.82 1.46 -1.74
N ASN A 85 -13.01 1.31 -1.16
CA ASN A 85 -14.24 1.02 -1.90
C ASN A 85 -14.77 2.21 -2.73
N LYS A 86 -14.06 3.34 -2.80
CA LYS A 86 -14.44 4.49 -3.63
C LYS A 86 -13.86 4.32 -5.02
N TRP A 87 -14.55 3.54 -5.86
CA TRP A 87 -14.18 3.41 -7.26
C TRP A 87 -14.25 4.79 -7.96
N ARG A 88 -13.16 5.20 -8.61
CA ARG A 88 -13.03 6.48 -9.30
C ARG A 88 -12.31 6.29 -10.62
N HIS A 89 -12.60 7.14 -11.60
CA HIS A 89 -11.83 7.17 -12.85
C HIS A 89 -10.38 7.66 -12.65
N ASN A 90 -10.12 8.38 -11.55
CA ASN A 90 -8.79 8.88 -11.22
C ASN A 90 -8.06 7.89 -10.30
N GLU A 91 -7.32 6.97 -10.90
CA GLU A 91 -6.57 5.92 -10.20
C GLU A 91 -5.45 6.49 -9.32
N ALA A 92 -4.83 7.61 -9.71
CA ALA A 92 -3.81 8.25 -8.88
C ALA A 92 -4.38 8.73 -7.55
N ARG A 93 -5.61 9.27 -7.57
CA ARG A 93 -6.36 9.62 -6.36
C ARG A 93 -6.76 8.37 -5.57
N MET A 94 -7.18 7.30 -6.24
CA MET A 94 -7.47 6.03 -5.57
C MET A 94 -6.24 5.49 -4.83
N LEU A 95 -5.07 5.48 -5.48
CA LEU A 95 -3.81 5.06 -4.84
C LEU A 95 -3.49 5.93 -3.62
N THR A 96 -3.65 7.24 -3.72
CA THR A 96 -3.40 8.14 -2.58
C THR A 96 -4.34 7.83 -1.41
N GLU A 97 -5.64 7.65 -1.66
CA GLU A 97 -6.62 7.27 -0.63
C GLU A 97 -6.30 5.87 -0.04
N SER A 98 -5.93 4.88 -0.87
CA SER A 98 -5.46 3.56 -0.40
C SER A 98 -4.19 3.68 0.45
N SER A 99 -3.27 4.57 0.09
CA SER A 99 -2.01 4.81 0.81
C SER A 99 -2.26 5.35 2.21
N GLU A 100 -3.17 6.31 2.34
CA GLU A 100 -3.55 6.93 3.62
C GLU A 100 -4.24 5.94 4.56
N LEU A 101 -5.19 5.17 4.02
CA LEU A 101 -5.89 4.12 4.76
C LEU A 101 -4.92 3.04 5.24
N PHE A 102 -4.06 2.56 4.34
CA PHE A 102 -3.11 1.50 4.67
C PHE A 102 -2.04 1.96 5.67
N ALA A 103 -1.44 3.15 5.47
CA ALA A 103 -0.47 3.69 6.42
C ALA A 103 -1.07 3.86 7.82
N SER A 104 -2.32 4.34 7.91
CA SER A 104 -3.04 4.48 9.17
C SER A 104 -3.33 3.13 9.83
N TYR A 105 -3.71 2.12 9.04
CA TYR A 105 -3.94 0.76 9.49
C TYR A 105 -2.66 0.11 10.04
N VAL A 106 -1.53 0.22 9.32
CA VAL A 106 -0.24 -0.35 9.74
C VAL A 106 0.24 0.25 11.06
N LYS A 107 0.12 1.57 11.24
CA LYS A 107 0.49 2.25 12.50
C LYS A 107 -0.26 1.69 13.72
N GLN A 108 -1.49 1.21 13.53
CA GLN A 108 -2.31 0.64 14.61
C GLN A 108 -1.90 -0.79 14.98
N GLN A 109 -1.22 -1.52 14.08
CA GLN A 109 -0.82 -2.91 14.32
C GLN A 109 0.35 -3.06 15.29
N LYS A 110 1.11 -1.98 15.57
CA LYS A 110 2.28 -1.99 16.46
C LYS A 110 3.29 -3.10 16.13
N LEU A 111 3.61 -3.25 14.85
CA LEU A 111 4.52 -4.29 14.37
C LEU A 111 5.97 -4.07 14.86
N PRO A 112 6.77 -5.15 14.98
CA PRO A 112 8.17 -5.05 15.38
C PRO A 112 8.98 -4.09 14.50
N ASP A 113 10.07 -3.54 15.05
CA ASP A 113 11.02 -2.75 14.27
C ASP A 113 11.59 -3.57 13.11
N ASN A 114 11.98 -2.86 12.04
CA ASN A 114 12.43 -3.45 10.76
C ASN A 114 11.41 -4.34 10.02
N THR A 115 10.14 -4.33 10.45
CA THR A 115 9.05 -4.96 9.70
C THR A 115 8.50 -3.99 8.66
N PHE A 116 8.35 -4.49 7.44
CA PHE A 116 7.61 -3.86 6.36
C PHE A 116 6.33 -4.63 6.08
N VAL A 117 5.32 -3.93 5.58
CA VAL A 117 4.05 -4.52 5.14
C VAL A 117 3.85 -4.16 3.68
N LEU A 118 3.64 -5.18 2.86
CA LEU A 118 3.36 -5.06 1.44
C LEU A 118 1.87 -5.28 1.20
N TYR A 119 1.22 -4.33 0.56
CA TYR A 119 -0.20 -4.38 0.22
C TYR A 119 -0.38 -4.28 -1.30
N PRO A 120 -0.57 -5.42 -1.99
CA PRO A 120 -0.94 -5.45 -3.40
C PRO A 120 -2.45 -5.29 -3.58
N GLU A 121 -2.86 -4.46 -4.54
CA GLU A 121 -4.25 -4.18 -4.86
C GLU A 121 -4.45 -4.26 -6.38
N PHE A 122 -5.27 -5.20 -6.84
CA PHE A 122 -5.55 -5.42 -8.26
C PHE A 122 -6.97 -4.98 -8.59
N TYR A 123 -7.11 -4.08 -9.55
CA TYR A 123 -8.41 -3.55 -9.95
C TYR A 123 -8.95 -4.23 -11.18
N LYS A 124 -10.23 -4.58 -11.07
CA LYS A 124 -11.06 -5.05 -12.17
C LYS A 124 -12.19 -4.06 -12.40
N GLY A 125 -12.52 -3.81 -13.65
CA GLY A 125 -13.55 -2.84 -14.01
C GLY A 125 -14.25 -3.20 -15.31
N GLY A 126 -15.32 -2.48 -15.61
CA GLY A 126 -16.15 -2.74 -16.78
C GLY A 126 -17.06 -3.96 -16.65
N PRO A 127 -17.87 -4.26 -17.68
CA PRO A 127 -18.85 -5.34 -17.64
C PRO A 127 -18.23 -6.75 -17.57
N ASP A 128 -16.99 -6.91 -18.06
CA ASP A 128 -16.29 -8.20 -18.12
C ASP A 128 -15.20 -8.34 -17.03
N ASP A 129 -15.20 -7.48 -16.01
CA ASP A 129 -14.19 -7.45 -14.94
C ASP A 129 -12.75 -7.49 -15.49
N ILE A 130 -12.48 -6.71 -16.54
CA ILE A 130 -11.15 -6.62 -17.15
C ILE A 130 -10.16 -6.01 -16.13
N ILE A 131 -8.91 -6.46 -16.17
CA ILE A 131 -7.84 -5.87 -15.35
C ILE A 131 -7.60 -4.43 -15.83
N ILE A 132 -7.79 -3.46 -14.93
CA ILE A 132 -7.60 -2.04 -15.23
C ILE A 132 -6.22 -1.58 -14.75
N ALA A 133 -5.83 -1.96 -13.54
CA ALA A 133 -4.60 -1.53 -12.92
C ALA A 133 -4.12 -2.47 -11.82
N VAL A 134 -2.81 -2.41 -11.56
CA VAL A 134 -2.13 -3.04 -10.44
C VAL A 134 -1.52 -1.94 -9.58
N HIS A 135 -1.96 -1.86 -8.35
CA HIS A 135 -1.40 -1.00 -7.32
C HIS A 135 -0.63 -1.82 -6.30
N TYR A 136 0.35 -1.18 -5.67
CA TYR A 136 0.97 -1.74 -4.48
C TYR A 136 1.57 -0.66 -3.59
N LEU A 137 1.69 -0.98 -2.31
CA LEU A 137 2.25 -0.13 -1.27
C LEU A 137 3.18 -0.95 -0.39
N LEU A 138 4.42 -0.49 -0.22
CA LEU A 138 5.37 -1.03 0.75
C LEU A 138 5.59 0.01 1.84
N ILE A 139 5.21 -0.33 3.07
CA ILE A 139 5.19 0.59 4.21
C ILE A 139 5.94 -0.02 5.39
N ASN A 140 6.76 0.74 6.10
CA ASN A 140 7.41 0.26 7.33
C ASN A 140 6.43 0.23 8.53
N ASN A 141 6.84 -0.40 9.63
CA ASN A 141 6.04 -0.49 10.87
C ASN A 141 5.56 0.86 11.45
N LYS A 142 6.20 1.97 11.07
CA LYS A 142 5.84 3.35 11.50
C LYS A 142 4.91 4.06 10.52
N GLY A 143 4.46 3.40 9.46
CA GLY A 143 3.58 3.96 8.44
C GLY A 143 4.29 4.86 7.42
N GLY A 144 5.63 4.80 7.34
CA GLY A 144 6.42 5.46 6.32
C GLY A 144 6.40 4.65 5.01
N ILE A 145 6.05 5.30 3.90
CA ILE A 145 6.00 4.64 2.59
C ILE A 145 7.41 4.49 2.03
N ALA A 146 7.89 3.26 1.89
CA ALA A 146 9.11 2.96 1.14
C ALA A 146 8.85 3.08 -0.37
N MET A 147 7.75 2.49 -0.84
CA MET A 147 7.47 2.35 -2.26
C MET A 147 5.96 2.35 -2.52
N ARG A 148 5.55 2.92 -3.64
CA ARG A 148 4.20 2.76 -4.19
C ARG A 148 4.24 2.59 -5.70
N GLY A 149 3.34 1.77 -6.22
CA GLY A 149 3.14 1.55 -7.64
C GLY A 149 1.70 1.86 -8.06
N LEU A 150 1.56 2.57 -9.18
CA LEU A 150 0.35 2.62 -9.99
C LEU A 150 0.76 2.15 -11.37
N ILE A 151 0.25 0.99 -11.80
CA ILE A 151 0.64 0.37 -13.07
C ILE A 151 -0.63 0.00 -13.81
N ASN A 152 -0.89 0.70 -14.91
CA ASN A 152 -2.05 0.48 -15.76
C ASN A 152 -1.63 0.50 -17.24
N SER A 153 -2.61 0.51 -18.16
CA SER A 153 -2.38 0.50 -19.61
C SER A 153 -1.42 1.57 -20.19
N HIS A 154 -1.07 2.64 -19.46
CA HIS A 154 -0.06 3.61 -19.92
C HIS A 154 1.39 3.20 -19.60
N TRP A 155 1.61 2.21 -18.73
CA TRP A 155 2.92 1.77 -18.25
C TRP A 155 3.48 0.61 -19.08
N PRO A 156 4.79 0.58 -19.39
CA PRO A 156 5.41 -0.48 -20.20
C PRO A 156 5.14 -1.90 -19.67
N GLU A 157 5.22 -2.07 -18.36
CA GLU A 157 5.07 -3.35 -17.65
C GLU A 157 3.67 -3.93 -17.88
N PHE A 158 2.64 -3.08 -17.88
CA PHE A 158 1.27 -3.47 -18.17
C PHE A 158 1.07 -3.77 -19.66
N LYS A 159 1.59 -2.91 -20.55
CA LYS A 159 1.48 -3.07 -22.00
C LYS A 159 2.15 -4.35 -22.50
N GLN A 160 3.26 -4.73 -21.88
CA GLN A 160 4.00 -5.94 -22.22
C GLN A 160 3.24 -7.20 -21.80
N VAL A 161 2.71 -7.22 -20.58
CA VAL A 161 2.00 -8.40 -20.03
C VAL A 161 0.59 -8.54 -20.60
N LYS A 162 -0.12 -7.42 -20.82
CA LYS A 162 -1.54 -7.38 -21.22
C LYS A 162 -2.42 -8.26 -20.31
N PRO A 163 -2.46 -7.97 -19.01
CA PRO A 163 -2.99 -8.88 -18.01
C PRO A 163 -4.47 -9.20 -18.23
N ARG A 164 -4.82 -10.48 -18.11
CA ARG A 164 -6.21 -10.98 -18.19
C ARG A 164 -6.63 -11.73 -16.92
N THR A 165 -5.65 -12.21 -16.17
CA THR A 165 -5.84 -13.01 -14.97
C THR A 165 -5.15 -12.38 -13.76
N THR A 166 -5.52 -12.83 -12.56
CA THR A 166 -4.81 -12.46 -11.33
C THR A 166 -3.33 -12.89 -11.38
N ALA A 167 -3.01 -14.01 -12.03
CA ALA A 167 -1.62 -14.43 -12.21
C ALA A 167 -0.83 -13.45 -13.08
N ASP A 168 -1.43 -12.92 -14.15
CA ASP A 168 -0.79 -11.90 -14.98
C ASP A 168 -0.55 -10.61 -14.19
N CYS A 169 -1.46 -10.26 -13.28
CA CYS A 169 -1.31 -9.11 -12.39
C CYS A 169 -0.08 -9.24 -11.48
N VAL A 170 0.25 -10.46 -11.02
CA VAL A 170 1.49 -10.72 -10.27
C VAL A 170 2.72 -10.44 -11.13
N VAL A 171 2.71 -10.80 -12.41
CA VAL A 171 3.81 -10.50 -13.34
C VAL A 171 3.96 -8.99 -13.53
N VAL A 172 2.85 -8.25 -13.70
CA VAL A 172 2.85 -6.79 -13.77
C VAL A 172 3.39 -6.17 -12.48
N PHE A 173 2.94 -6.67 -11.32
CA PHE A 173 3.43 -6.26 -10.01
C PHE A 173 4.96 -6.44 -9.91
N ILE A 174 5.47 -7.64 -10.22
CA ILE A 174 6.89 -7.97 -10.16
C ILE A 174 7.71 -7.02 -11.05
N ASN A 175 7.31 -6.85 -12.30
CA ASN A 175 8.03 -5.98 -13.25
C ASN A 175 8.10 -4.53 -12.75
N GLY A 176 7.01 -4.02 -12.18
CA GLY A 176 6.99 -2.68 -11.61
C GLY A 176 7.81 -2.53 -10.33
N PHE A 177 7.75 -3.55 -9.46
CA PHE A 177 8.53 -3.60 -8.22
C PHE A 177 10.03 -3.61 -8.52
N GLU A 178 10.49 -4.44 -9.45
CA GLU A 178 11.89 -4.50 -9.90
C GLU A 178 12.41 -3.15 -10.41
N ASN A 179 11.60 -2.46 -11.21
CA ASN A 179 11.95 -1.15 -11.75
C ASN A 179 12.15 -0.09 -10.66
N LYS A 180 11.57 -0.28 -9.45
CA LYS A 180 11.80 0.56 -8.27
C LYS A 180 12.97 0.06 -7.42
N MET A 181 13.26 -1.23 -7.45
CA MET A 181 14.41 -1.80 -6.73
C MET A 181 15.75 -1.44 -7.39
N THR A 182 15.77 -1.31 -8.72
CA THR A 182 16.98 -1.03 -9.51
C THR A 182 17.33 0.45 -9.66
N LYS A 183 16.36 1.35 -9.47
CA LYS A 183 16.55 2.82 -9.47
C LYS A 183 16.92 3.36 -8.09
#